data_AF-A0A381XQI4-F1
#
_entry.id   AF-A0A381XQI4-F1
#
_cell.length_a   1.000
_cell.length_b   1.000
_cell.length_c   1.000
_cell.angle_alpha   90.00
_cell.angle_beta   90.00
_cell.angle_gamma   90.00
#
_symmetry.space_group_name_H-M   'P 1'
#
loop_
_entity.id
_entity.type
_entity.pdbx_description
1 polymer ?
#
loop_
_entity_poly.entity_id
_entity_poly.type
_entity_poly.pdbx_seq_one_letter_code
_entity_poly.pdbx_strand_id
1 'polypeptide(L)' 'MMTGYYTTINQLVTKIKKVHASLSDDDLNNSEIIELQNNLDGRGDYIKKWKHPSLAKPTQDQLDAV' A
#
# COMPACT_ATOMS: atom_id res chain seq x y z
N MET A 1 -3.04 -4.81 -19.53
CA MET A 1 -3.58 -3.71 -18.70
C MET A 1 -2.50 -3.42 -17.66
N MET A 2 -2.00 -2.17 -17.60
CA MET A 2 -0.69 -1.87 -16.99
C MET A 2 -0.66 -2.12 -15.48
N THR A 3 0.36 -2.88 -15.12
CA THR A 3 0.73 -3.48 -13.84
C THR A 3 1.08 -2.45 -12.77
N GLY A 4 0.53 -2.62 -11.55
CA GLY A 4 1.08 -2.03 -10.31
C GLY A 4 0.48 -0.72 -9.81
N TYR A 5 -0.59 -0.24 -10.42
CA TYR A 5 -0.92 1.18 -10.40
C TYR A 5 -2.41 1.44 -10.12
N TYR A 6 -2.70 2.01 -8.94
CA TYR A 6 -4.05 2.18 -8.40
C TYR A 6 -4.55 3.61 -8.58
N THR A 7 -5.63 3.79 -9.34
CA THR A 7 -6.07 5.07 -9.89
C THR A 7 -7.07 5.85 -9.03
N THR A 8 -7.47 5.30 -7.87
CA THR A 8 -8.31 6.00 -6.90
C THR A 8 -7.55 6.20 -5.60
N ILE A 9 -7.63 7.40 -5.00
CA ILE A 9 -6.89 7.89 -3.81
C ILE A 9 -6.80 6.91 -2.62
N ASN A 10 -7.68 5.91 -2.53
CA ASN A 10 -7.76 4.97 -1.41
C ASN A 10 -7.64 3.48 -1.80
N GLN A 11 -7.28 3.15 -3.04
CA GLN A 11 -7.26 1.75 -3.50
C GLN A 11 -6.09 0.95 -2.90
N LEU A 12 -4.86 1.50 -2.89
CA LEU A 12 -3.71 0.80 -2.34
C LEU A 12 -3.87 0.54 -0.83
N VAL A 13 -4.31 1.54 -0.07
CA VAL A 13 -4.58 1.42 1.37
C VAL A 13 -5.58 0.29 1.64
N THR A 14 -6.68 0.27 0.89
CA THR A 14 -7.73 -0.76 1.04
C THR A 14 -7.17 -2.16 0.80
N LYS A 15 -6.35 -2.32 -0.25
CA LYS A 15 -5.72 -3.61 -0.57
C LYS A 15 -4.72 -4.04 0.51
N ILE A 16 -3.90 -3.12 1.00
CA ILE A 16 -2.96 -3.39 2.11
C ILE A 16 -3.73 -3.86 3.35
N LYS A 17 -4.84 -3.21 3.72
CA LYS A 17 -5.68 -3.63 4.85
C LYS A 17 -6.33 -5.00 4.64
N LYS A 18 -6.63 -5.39 3.39
CA LYS A 18 -7.11 -6.76 3.09
C LYS A 18 -6.02 -7.82 3.24
N VAL A 19 -4.80 -7.54 2.76
CA VAL A 19 -3.65 -8.44 2.89
C VAL A 19 -3.19 -8.57 4.34
N HIS A 20 -3.22 -7.47 5.08
CA HIS A 20 -2.86 -7.40 6.50
C HIS A 20 -4.04 -6.86 7.32
N ALA A 21 -5.02 -7.72 7.58
CA ALA A 21 -6.21 -7.35 8.37
C ALA A 21 -5.88 -6.92 9.82
N SER A 22 -4.68 -7.25 10.32
CA SER A 22 -4.17 -6.83 11.63
C SER A 22 -3.36 -5.53 11.60
N LEU A 23 -3.14 -4.92 10.44
CA LEU A 23 -2.42 -3.66 10.31
C LEU A 23 -3.28 -2.53 10.88
N SER A 24 -2.73 -1.72 11.78
CA SER A 24 -3.46 -0.61 12.37
C SER A 24 -3.49 0.60 11.45
N ASP A 25 -4.47 1.47 11.64
CA ASP A 25 -4.54 2.75 10.92
C ASP A 25 -3.39 3.68 11.32
N ASP A 26 -2.90 3.58 12.56
CA ASP A 26 -1.75 4.35 13.05
C ASP A 26 -0.47 3.98 12.31
N ASP A 27 -0.25 2.70 12.00
CA ASP A 27 0.89 2.25 11.19
C ASP A 27 0.84 2.81 9.77
N LEU A 28 -0.36 2.89 9.18
CA LEU A 28 -0.59 3.44 7.83
C LEU A 28 -0.45 4.97 7.78
N ASN A 29 -0.81 5.64 8.88
CA ASN A 29 -0.71 7.10 8.99
C ASN A 29 0.70 7.55 9.43
N ASN A 30 1.57 6.62 9.83
CA ASN A 30 2.94 6.91 10.24
C ASN A 30 3.94 6.74 9.09
N SER A 31 4.36 7.85 8.49
CA SER A 31 5.33 7.89 7.38
C SER A 31 6.75 7.41 7.74
N GLU A 32 7.07 7.27 9.02
CA GLU A 32 8.32 6.63 9.47
C GLU A 32 8.26 5.10 9.33
N ILE A 33 7.07 4.51 9.49
CA ILE A 33 6.81 3.06 9.39
C ILE A 33 6.37 2.70 7.97
N ILE A 34 5.31 3.31 7.46
CA ILE A 34 4.75 3.07 6.12
C ILE A 34 4.57 4.40 5.40
N GLU A 35 5.19 4.52 4.24
CA GLU A 35 5.03 5.70 3.38
C GLU A 35 4.38 5.27 2.07
N LEU A 36 3.17 5.75 1.84
CA LEU A 36 2.48 5.62 0.56
C LEU A 36 2.64 6.93 -0.21
N GLN A 37 2.87 6.83 -1.51
CA GLN A 37 3.11 7.99 -2.36
C GLN A 37 2.26 7.88 -3.61
N ASN A 38 1.70 9.01 -4.03
CA ASN A 38 1.17 9.23 -5.36
C ASN A 38 1.95 10.36 -6.01
N ASN A 39 2.44 10.14 -7.23
CA ASN A 39 3.21 11.16 -7.97
C ASN A 39 2.34 11.95 -8.95
N LEU A 40 1.01 11.68 -9.00
CA LEU A 40 0.04 12.27 -9.93
C LEU A 40 0.44 12.11 -11.40
N ASP A 41 1.26 11.11 -11.71
CA ASP A 41 1.81 10.80 -13.03
C ASP A 41 0.92 9.86 -13.86
N GLY A 42 -0.33 9.65 -13.41
CA GLY A 42 -1.27 8.69 -14.00
C GLY A 42 -0.95 7.23 -13.70
N ARG A 43 0.10 6.97 -12.91
CA ARG A 43 0.46 5.63 -12.45
C ARG A 43 -0.18 5.34 -11.07
N GLY A 44 -0.43 6.34 -10.25
CA GLY A 44 -1.19 6.14 -9.01
C GLY A 44 -0.34 5.59 -7.85
N ASP A 45 -1.02 5.12 -6.81
CA ASP A 45 -0.38 4.96 -5.49
C ASP A 45 0.61 3.78 -5.46
N TYR A 46 1.72 3.96 -4.74
CA TYR A 46 2.70 2.89 -4.48
C TYR A 46 3.26 2.95 -3.05
N ILE A 47 3.79 1.81 -2.59
CA ILE A 47 4.49 1.71 -1.30
C ILE A 47 5.91 2.21 -1.48
N LYS A 48 6.16 3.45 -1.06
CA LYS A 48 7.47 4.11 -1.08
C LYS A 48 8.38 3.60 0.05
N LYS A 49 7.81 3.33 1.23
CA LYS A 49 8.54 2.81 2.39
C LYS A 49 7.71 1.76 3.13
N TRP A 50 8.39 0.73 3.60
CA TRP A 50 7.83 -0.28 4.49
C TRP A 50 8.88 -0.69 5.53
N LYS A 51 8.71 -0.28 6.78
CA LYS A 51 9.58 -0.58 7.93
C LYS A 51 8.80 -1.18 9.10
N HIS A 52 7.65 -1.80 8.83
CA HIS A 52 6.84 -2.42 9.87
C HIS A 52 7.63 -3.52 10.60
N PRO A 53 7.65 -3.56 11.95
CA PRO A 53 8.53 -4.45 12.71
C PRO A 53 8.16 -5.94 12.59
N SER A 54 6.89 -6.24 12.34
CA SER A 54 6.35 -7.62 12.35
C SER A 54 5.65 -8.06 11.06
N LEU A 55 5.30 -7.12 10.17
CA LEU A 55 4.52 -7.42 8.97
C LEU A 55 5.44 -7.26 7.76
N ALA A 56 5.52 -8.30 6.94
CA ALA A 56 6.26 -8.23 5.69
C ALA A 56 5.59 -7.23 4.74
N LYS A 57 6.38 -6.59 3.87
CA LYS A 57 5.82 -5.76 2.80
C LYS A 57 4.96 -6.64 1.88
N PRO A 58 3.71 -6.26 1.56
CA PRO A 58 2.89 -7.04 0.66
C PRO A 58 3.48 -7.05 -0.75
N THR A 59 3.39 -8.19 -1.42
CA THR A 59 3.81 -8.34 -2.81
C THR A 59 2.75 -7.81 -3.77
N GLN A 60 3.14 -7.55 -5.02
CA GLN A 60 2.19 -7.14 -6.05
C GLN A 60 1.08 -8.18 -6.23
N ASP A 61 1.43 -9.47 -6.29
CA ASP A 61 0.46 -10.56 -6.44
C ASP A 61 -0.54 -10.62 -5.28
N GLN A 62 -0.07 -10.39 -4.04
CA GLN A 62 -0.96 -10.31 -2.87
C GLN A 62 -1.93 -9.14 -2.96
N LEU A 63 -1.46 -7.99 -3.44
CA LEU A 63 -2.31 -6.81 -3.63
C LEU A 63 -3.28 -7.01 -4.81
N ASP A 64 -2.90 -7.75 -5.85
CA ASP A 64 -3.76 -8.01 -7.02
C ASP A 64 -4.80 -9.11 -6.78
N ALA A 65 -4.56 -9.99 -5.82
CA ALA A 65 -5.47 -11.07 -5.44
C ALA A 65 -6.67 -10.63 -4.56
N VAL A 66 -6.73 -9.37 -4.13
CA VAL A 66 -7.73 -8.86 -3.16
C VAL A 66 -8.75 -7.87 -3.73
#